data_AF-A0A496VV64-F1
#
_entry.id   AF-A0A496VV64-F1
#
_cell.length_a   1.000
_cell.length_b   1.000
_cell.length_c   1.000
_cell.angle_alpha   90.00
_cell.angle_beta   90.00
_cell.angle_gamma   90.00
#
_symmetry.space_group_name_H-M   'P 1'
#
loop_
_entity.id
_entity.type
_entity.pdbx_description
1 polymer ?
#
loop_
_entity_poly.entity_id
_entity_poly.type
_entity_poly.pdbx_seq_one_letter_code
_entity_poly.pdbx_strand_id
1 'polypeptide(L)'
;MQKTFNLLDIDLDFFVNEIFFDAKTDSTARVTGETYQPWSIDQTIEFLEHHCLLNPKQKIKGAYFVHHHSVFDYLREIVLEHENDDVQFNIDHIDGHADLGSGDEGYLYICSELIHQPVKQRYYPQPKDLHQRLSPGNFLAYALACRWVKSLNYIIHPDKGNDVVSIHCKDYEDNSGFLQLKGFSKTHLDEMNKIFDGLPYEKALAVLKKQIPLFLEPQVPFKMIPSDDFFASDSYDYICLTQSPAFTPKASDELIPLIMKYIEIHTEIPLIP
;
A
#
# COMPACT_ATOMS: atom_id res chain seq x y z
N MET A 1 -16.99 -9.97 16.57
CA MET A 1 -16.90 -11.17 15.69
C MET A 1 -15.84 -10.88 14.63
N GLN A 2 -15.31 -11.88 13.91
CA GLN A 2 -14.40 -11.55 12.79
C GLN A 2 -15.25 -10.95 11.66
N LYS A 3 -14.88 -9.77 11.17
CA LYS A 3 -15.54 -9.11 10.06
C LYS A 3 -14.50 -8.87 8.97
N THR A 4 -14.83 -9.27 7.74
CA THR A 4 -13.92 -9.12 6.60
C THR A 4 -14.61 -8.29 5.54
N PHE A 5 -13.87 -7.35 4.96
CA PHE A 5 -14.28 -6.55 3.81
C PHE A 5 -13.35 -6.78 2.63
N ASN A 6 -13.87 -6.65 1.42
CA ASN A 6 -13.10 -6.59 0.19
C ASN A 6 -12.88 -5.11 -0.19
N LEU A 7 -11.62 -4.70 -0.30
CA LEU A 7 -11.20 -3.36 -0.67
C LEU A 7 -10.48 -3.40 -2.01
N LEU A 8 -10.88 -2.52 -2.92
CA LEU A 8 -10.11 -2.18 -4.10
C LEU A 8 -9.36 -0.87 -3.83
N ASP A 9 -8.04 -0.93 -3.78
CA ASP A 9 -7.20 0.26 -3.67
C ASP A 9 -6.59 0.57 -5.03
N ILE A 10 -6.81 1.78 -5.52
CA ILE A 10 -6.41 2.22 -6.86
C ILE A 10 -5.54 3.47 -6.72
N ASP A 11 -4.29 3.38 -7.14
CA ASP A 11 -3.48 4.55 -7.43
C ASP A 11 -3.52 4.88 -8.93
N LEU A 12 -3.52 6.17 -9.23
CA LEU A 12 -3.58 6.71 -10.57
C LEU A 12 -2.29 6.45 -11.35
N ASP A 13 -1.15 6.29 -10.68
CA ASP A 13 0.14 6.04 -11.33
C ASP A 13 0.22 4.69 -12.05
N PHE A 14 -0.59 3.71 -11.65
CA PHE A 14 -0.81 2.47 -12.38
C PHE A 14 -1.34 2.69 -13.79
N PHE A 15 -2.05 3.79 -14.03
CA PHE A 15 -2.58 4.11 -15.36
C PHE A 15 -1.64 5.01 -16.15
N VAL A 16 -0.34 5.00 -15.86
CA VAL A 16 0.70 5.67 -16.65
C VAL A 16 1.46 4.60 -17.44
N ASN A 17 1.95 4.90 -18.64
CA ASN A 17 2.64 3.90 -19.46
C ASN A 17 3.98 3.39 -18.89
N GLU A 18 4.60 4.13 -17.97
CA GLU A 18 5.90 3.81 -17.35
C GLU A 18 5.88 4.22 -15.86
N ILE A 19 6.52 3.43 -15.00
CA ILE A 19 6.60 3.73 -13.55
C ILE A 19 7.68 4.78 -13.29
N PHE A 20 7.37 5.78 -12.46
CA PHE A 20 8.30 6.83 -12.07
C PHE A 20 8.84 6.64 -10.64
N PHE A 21 10.11 6.25 -10.49
CA PHE A 21 10.71 5.96 -9.17
C PHE A 21 11.36 7.17 -8.46
N ASP A 22 11.69 8.25 -9.17
CA ASP A 22 12.49 9.37 -8.63
C ASP A 22 11.63 10.49 -8.00
N ALA A 23 10.50 10.12 -7.40
CA ALA A 23 9.56 11.05 -6.79
C ALA A 23 9.89 11.34 -5.31
N LYS A 24 9.50 12.53 -4.85
CA LYS A 24 9.31 12.77 -3.41
C LYS A 24 7.88 12.43 -3.08
N THR A 25 7.66 11.38 -2.29
CA THR A 25 6.35 10.74 -2.06
C THR A 25 5.21 11.71 -1.66
N ASP A 26 5.50 12.71 -0.82
CA ASP A 26 4.50 13.70 -0.37
C ASP A 26 4.44 14.98 -1.22
N SER A 27 5.11 14.98 -2.38
CA SER A 27 5.10 16.15 -3.25
C SER A 27 3.80 16.27 -4.04
N THR A 28 3.39 17.51 -4.31
CA THR A 28 2.33 17.81 -5.28
C THR A 28 2.88 18.14 -6.67
N ALA A 29 4.21 18.15 -6.83
CA ALA A 29 4.87 18.36 -8.10
C ALA A 29 4.53 17.20 -9.05
N ARG A 30 4.14 17.51 -10.28
CA ARG A 30 3.79 16.49 -11.28
C ARG A 30 5.03 15.93 -11.94
N VAL A 31 4.95 14.69 -12.42
CA VAL A 31 5.93 14.17 -13.37
C VAL A 31 5.89 15.02 -14.64
N THR A 32 7.07 15.42 -15.13
CA THR A 32 7.21 16.26 -16.32
C THR A 32 7.95 15.51 -17.41
N GLY A 33 7.55 15.72 -18.67
CA GLY A 33 8.13 15.05 -19.83
C GLY A 33 7.04 14.41 -20.68
N GLU A 34 7.28 14.35 -21.99
CA GLU A 34 6.32 13.75 -22.94
C GLU A 34 6.33 12.21 -22.92
N THR A 35 7.27 11.60 -22.19
CA THR A 35 7.41 10.14 -22.09
C THR A 35 6.37 9.49 -21.19
N TYR A 36 5.91 10.20 -20.15
CA TYR A 36 4.88 9.72 -19.23
C TYR A 36 3.50 10.15 -19.72
N GLN A 37 2.72 9.19 -20.19
CA GLN A 37 1.40 9.38 -20.73
C GLN A 37 0.40 8.48 -19.98
N PRO A 38 -0.78 9.02 -19.63
CA PRO A 38 -1.83 8.17 -19.08
C PRO A 38 -2.31 7.17 -20.12
N TRP A 39 -2.88 6.07 -19.64
CA TRP A 39 -3.65 5.16 -20.47
C TRP A 39 -4.83 5.90 -21.12
N SER A 40 -5.31 5.37 -22.24
CA SER A 40 -6.51 5.90 -22.86
C SER A 40 -7.75 5.60 -22.03
N ILE A 41 -8.79 6.45 -22.14
CA ILE A 41 -10.08 6.26 -21.47
C ILE A 41 -10.65 4.86 -21.71
N ASP A 42 -10.60 4.36 -22.95
CA ASP A 42 -11.15 3.05 -23.30
C ASP A 42 -10.38 1.91 -22.64
N GLN A 43 -9.04 2.00 -22.54
CA GLN A 43 -8.22 1.02 -21.83
C GLN A 43 -8.51 1.04 -20.33
N THR A 44 -8.65 2.23 -19.73
CA THR A 44 -9.01 2.35 -18.31
C THR A 44 -10.41 1.78 -18.04
N ILE A 45 -11.41 2.07 -18.88
CA ILE A 45 -12.76 1.48 -18.74
C ILE A 45 -12.70 -0.03 -18.87
N GLU A 46 -12.00 -0.54 -19.88
CA GLU A 46 -11.87 -1.98 -20.11
C GLU A 46 -11.32 -2.67 -18.86
N PHE A 47 -10.25 -2.14 -18.28
CA PHE A 47 -9.64 -2.69 -17.08
C PHE A 47 -10.58 -2.63 -15.86
N LEU A 48 -11.21 -1.48 -15.61
CA LEU A 48 -12.13 -1.32 -14.48
C LEU A 48 -13.37 -2.22 -14.60
N GLU A 49 -13.97 -2.35 -15.78
CA GLU A 49 -15.21 -3.11 -15.97
C GLU A 49 -14.97 -4.61 -16.17
N HIS A 50 -13.89 -5.03 -16.83
CA HIS A 50 -13.63 -6.45 -17.13
C HIS A 50 -12.68 -7.11 -16.14
N HIS A 51 -11.60 -6.42 -15.74
CA HIS A 51 -10.64 -6.98 -14.78
C HIS A 51 -11.10 -6.73 -13.34
N CYS A 52 -11.62 -5.55 -13.03
CA CYS A 52 -12.08 -5.22 -11.67
C CYS A 52 -13.58 -5.48 -11.43
N LEU A 53 -14.34 -5.91 -12.45
CA LEU A 53 -15.79 -6.15 -12.37
C LEU A 53 -16.62 -4.96 -11.87
N LEU A 54 -16.16 -3.73 -12.10
CA LEU A 54 -16.88 -2.52 -11.69
C LEU A 54 -18.04 -2.21 -12.65
N ASN A 55 -19.11 -1.62 -12.11
CA ASN A 55 -20.28 -1.23 -12.89
C ASN A 55 -20.69 0.20 -12.52
N PRO A 56 -20.75 1.15 -13.47
CA PRO A 56 -21.03 2.55 -13.14
C PRO A 56 -22.49 2.77 -12.69
N LYS A 57 -23.37 1.78 -12.88
CA LYS A 57 -24.76 1.79 -12.39
C LYS A 57 -24.89 1.25 -10.96
N GLN A 58 -23.86 0.58 -10.46
CA GLN A 58 -23.80 -0.01 -9.12
C GLN A 58 -22.54 0.49 -8.44
N LYS A 59 -22.61 1.73 -7.97
CA LYS A 59 -21.47 2.37 -7.32
C LYS A 59 -21.13 1.67 -6.01
N ILE A 60 -19.84 1.64 -5.69
CA ILE A 60 -19.30 1.06 -4.46
C ILE A 60 -18.91 2.20 -3.53
N LYS A 61 -19.17 2.02 -2.22
CA LYS A 61 -18.79 3.02 -1.20
C LYS A 61 -17.29 3.28 -1.30
N GLY A 62 -16.85 4.52 -1.18
CA GLY A 62 -15.42 4.79 -1.27
C GLY A 62 -15.00 6.22 -0.99
N ALA A 63 -13.73 6.48 -1.26
CA ALA A 63 -13.10 7.78 -1.02
C ALA A 63 -12.05 8.11 -2.10
N TYR A 64 -11.79 9.40 -2.24
CA TYR A 64 -10.74 9.94 -3.11
C TYR A 64 -9.70 10.68 -2.27
N PHE A 65 -8.42 10.43 -2.55
CA PHE A 65 -7.29 11.03 -1.84
C PHE A 65 -6.28 11.63 -2.81
N VAL A 66 -5.57 12.66 -2.33
CA VAL A 66 -4.43 13.23 -3.06
C VAL A 66 -3.16 12.40 -2.82
N HIS A 67 -2.92 11.97 -1.58
CA HIS A 67 -1.74 11.21 -1.20
C HIS A 67 -2.16 9.85 -0.64
N HIS A 68 -1.42 8.81 -1.01
CA HIS A 68 -1.85 7.42 -0.79
C HIS A 68 -1.98 7.02 0.67
N HIS A 69 -1.13 7.57 1.54
CA HIS A 69 -1.18 7.25 2.96
C HIS A 69 -2.51 7.62 3.63
N SER A 70 -3.34 8.49 3.04
CA SER A 70 -4.69 8.77 3.54
C SER A 70 -5.61 7.54 3.52
N VAL A 71 -5.31 6.52 2.69
CA VAL A 71 -6.01 5.22 2.74
C VAL A 71 -5.86 4.58 4.11
N PHE A 72 -4.70 4.68 4.77
CA PHE A 72 -4.52 4.16 6.13
C PHE A 72 -5.50 4.79 7.13
N ASP A 73 -5.72 6.10 7.03
CA ASP A 73 -6.66 6.79 7.91
C ASP A 73 -8.11 6.36 7.64
N TYR A 74 -8.46 6.12 6.36
CA TYR A 74 -9.78 5.60 5.97
C TYR A 74 -10.02 4.17 6.48
N LEU A 75 -9.03 3.28 6.36
CA LEU A 75 -9.12 1.93 6.94
C LEU A 75 -9.28 2.00 8.45
N ARG A 76 -8.56 2.91 9.12
CA ARG A 76 -8.72 3.13 10.56
C ARG A 76 -10.14 3.55 10.90
N GLU A 77 -10.75 4.45 10.14
CA GLU A 77 -12.14 4.87 10.36
C GLU A 77 -13.11 3.70 10.27
N ILE A 78 -13.02 2.88 9.21
CA ILE A 78 -13.87 1.68 9.05
C ILE A 78 -13.68 0.71 10.22
N VAL A 79 -12.45 0.51 10.67
CA VAL A 79 -12.14 -0.33 11.84
C VAL A 79 -12.79 0.23 13.11
N LEU A 80 -12.77 1.56 13.30
CA LEU A 80 -13.36 2.22 14.46
C LEU A 80 -14.90 2.23 14.43
N GLU A 81 -15.52 2.36 13.24
CA GLU A 81 -16.98 2.19 13.07
C GLU A 81 -17.46 0.77 13.48
N HIS A 82 -16.53 -0.18 13.53
CA HIS A 82 -16.76 -1.58 13.88
C HIS A 82 -15.91 -2.02 15.08
N GLU A 83 -15.68 -1.15 16.07
CA GLU A 83 -14.75 -1.37 17.19
C GLU A 83 -14.96 -2.64 18.05
N ASN A 84 -16.16 -3.23 17.97
CA ASN A 84 -16.56 -4.47 18.66
C ASN A 84 -16.27 -5.74 17.83
N ASP A 85 -15.84 -5.57 16.59
CA ASP A 85 -15.44 -6.61 15.66
C ASP A 85 -13.93 -6.63 15.46
N ASP A 86 -13.42 -7.78 15.04
CA ASP A 86 -12.06 -7.94 14.56
C ASP A 86 -12.08 -7.75 13.04
N VAL A 87 -11.94 -6.49 12.63
CA VAL A 87 -12.05 -6.06 11.23
C VAL A 87 -10.75 -6.33 10.49
N GLN A 88 -10.88 -6.98 9.33
CA GLN A 88 -9.77 -7.13 8.40
C GLN A 88 -10.22 -6.92 6.95
N PHE A 89 -9.27 -6.67 6.06
CA PHE A 89 -9.49 -6.38 4.65
C PHE A 89 -8.77 -7.40 3.76
N ASN A 90 -9.47 -7.95 2.78
CA ASN A 90 -8.84 -8.49 1.58
C ASN A 90 -8.61 -7.29 0.66
N ILE A 91 -7.36 -7.00 0.31
CA ILE A 91 -7.00 -5.83 -0.48
C ILE A 91 -6.48 -6.28 -1.84
N ASP A 92 -7.12 -5.79 -2.89
CA ASP A 92 -6.57 -5.77 -4.25
C ASP A 92 -5.98 -4.37 -4.47
N HIS A 93 -4.64 -4.30 -4.54
CA HIS A 93 -3.84 -3.08 -4.65
C HIS A 93 -3.37 -2.88 -6.08
N ILE A 94 -3.93 -1.89 -6.77
CA ILE A 94 -3.63 -1.53 -8.16
C ILE A 94 -2.78 -0.26 -8.12
N ASP A 95 -1.47 -0.41 -8.29
CA ASP A 95 -0.49 0.65 -8.10
C ASP A 95 0.79 0.38 -8.90
N GLY A 96 1.49 1.43 -9.34
CA GLY A 96 2.85 1.32 -9.88
C GLY A 96 3.89 0.79 -8.87
N HIS A 97 3.60 0.83 -7.58
CA HIS A 97 4.47 0.58 -6.44
C HIS A 97 3.81 -0.35 -5.40
N ALA A 98 4.61 -1.08 -4.63
CA ALA A 98 4.08 -2.02 -3.65
C ALA A 98 3.60 -1.37 -2.34
N ASP A 99 4.01 -0.13 -2.06
CA ASP A 99 3.75 0.63 -0.82
C ASP A 99 4.07 -0.10 0.49
N LEU A 100 5.12 -0.93 0.44
CA LEU A 100 5.63 -1.70 1.56
C LEU A 100 6.89 -1.10 2.20
N GLY A 101 7.27 0.12 1.84
CA GLY A 101 8.40 0.87 2.43
C GLY A 101 9.69 0.86 1.62
N SER A 102 9.59 0.67 0.30
CA SER A 102 10.77 0.74 -0.56
C SER A 102 11.36 2.15 -0.51
N GLY A 103 12.67 2.24 -0.30
CA GLY A 103 13.37 3.53 -0.25
C GLY A 103 13.18 4.33 1.04
N ASP A 104 12.51 3.79 2.08
CA ASP A 104 12.37 4.45 3.38
C ASP A 104 12.90 3.64 4.58
N GLU A 105 12.78 4.23 5.77
CA GLU A 105 13.21 3.63 7.03
C GLU A 105 12.03 3.20 7.93
N GLY A 106 10.79 3.24 7.45
CA GLY A 106 9.58 2.90 8.20
C GLY A 106 9.64 1.49 8.79
N TYR A 107 10.26 0.56 8.08
CA TYR A 107 10.45 -0.82 8.54
C TYR A 107 11.22 -0.90 9.87
N LEU A 108 12.14 0.03 10.16
CA LEU A 108 12.90 0.06 11.42
C LEU A 108 11.96 0.29 12.59
N TYR A 109 11.09 1.30 12.50
CA TYR A 109 10.09 1.59 13.51
C TYR A 109 9.05 0.47 13.63
N ILE A 110 8.56 -0.03 12.50
CA ILE A 110 7.58 -1.13 12.47
C ILE A 110 8.13 -2.34 13.25
N CYS A 111 9.35 -2.77 12.93
CA CYS A 111 9.93 -4.00 13.45
C CYS A 111 10.52 -3.88 14.86
N SER A 112 10.94 -2.68 15.28
CA SER A 112 11.57 -2.45 16.60
C SER A 112 10.63 -1.91 17.67
N GLU A 113 9.56 -1.21 17.29
CA GLU A 113 8.72 -0.44 18.22
C GLU A 113 7.24 -0.72 18.02
N LEU A 114 6.70 -0.56 16.80
CA LEU A 114 5.25 -0.58 16.57
C LEU A 114 4.64 -1.96 16.89
N ILE A 115 5.17 -3.04 16.30
CA ILE A 115 4.59 -4.38 16.50
C ILE A 115 4.86 -4.98 17.89
N HIS A 116 5.67 -4.31 18.72
CA HIS A 116 5.84 -4.67 20.13
C HIS A 116 4.69 -4.15 21.00
N GLN A 117 3.93 -3.17 20.50
CA GLN A 117 2.78 -2.62 21.21
C GLN A 117 1.55 -3.53 21.06
N PRO A 118 0.57 -3.46 21.98
CA PRO A 118 -0.75 -4.05 21.78
C PRO A 118 -1.39 -3.53 20.49
N VAL A 119 -2.10 -4.41 19.76
CA VAL A 119 -2.64 -4.11 18.42
C VAL A 119 -3.40 -2.79 18.34
N LYS A 120 -4.31 -2.49 19.29
CA LYS A 120 -5.08 -1.24 19.30
C LYS A 120 -4.24 0.03 19.46
N GLN A 121 -3.05 -0.04 20.05
CA GLN A 121 -2.15 1.11 20.16
C GLN A 121 -1.43 1.40 18.84
N ARG A 122 -1.32 0.40 17.95
CA ARG A 122 -0.63 0.53 16.66
C ARG A 122 -1.36 1.42 15.66
N TYR A 123 -2.65 1.66 15.88
CA TYR A 123 -3.54 2.42 14.99
C TYR A 123 -3.13 3.90 14.85
N TYR A 124 -2.32 4.38 15.77
CA TYR A 124 -1.80 5.75 15.81
C TYR A 124 -0.27 5.71 15.89
N PRO A 125 0.42 5.34 14.80
CA PRO A 125 1.87 5.27 14.80
C PRO A 125 2.47 6.67 15.07
N GLN A 126 3.43 6.73 15.99
CA GLN A 126 4.11 7.98 16.38
C GLN A 126 5.62 7.78 16.46
N PRO A 127 6.27 7.50 15.31
CA PRO A 127 7.72 7.42 15.24
C PRO A 127 8.35 8.78 15.56
N LYS A 128 9.46 8.76 16.28
CA LYS A 128 10.22 9.97 16.63
C LYS A 128 11.00 10.50 15.44
N ASP A 129 11.52 9.60 14.62
CA ASP A 129 12.23 9.93 13.39
C ASP A 129 11.23 10.27 12.28
N LEU A 130 11.56 11.28 11.47
CA LEU A 130 10.76 11.69 10.32
C LEU A 130 10.84 10.67 9.18
N HIS A 131 11.98 10.00 9.00
CA HIS A 131 12.21 9.00 7.94
C HIS A 131 11.48 7.68 8.19
N GLN A 132 10.97 7.50 9.40
CA GLN A 132 10.26 6.31 9.84
C GLN A 132 8.76 6.54 9.96
N ARG A 133 8.23 7.63 9.38
CA ARG A 133 6.79 7.97 9.44
C ARG A 133 5.98 7.17 8.43
N LEU A 134 4.70 7.03 8.75
CA LEU A 134 3.68 6.67 7.76
C LEU A 134 3.78 7.64 6.58
N SER A 135 3.90 7.08 5.38
CA SER A 135 4.07 7.79 4.11
C SER A 135 3.37 7.06 2.98
N PRO A 136 3.17 7.68 1.79
CA PRO A 136 2.58 7.00 0.64
C PRO A 136 3.28 5.68 0.31
N GLY A 137 4.62 5.65 0.33
CA GLY A 137 5.38 4.45 -0.04
C GLY A 137 5.38 3.32 1.00
N ASN A 138 4.68 3.44 2.15
CA ASN A 138 4.73 2.42 3.21
C ASN A 138 3.42 2.14 3.94
N PHE A 139 2.31 2.77 3.56
CA PHE A 139 1.10 2.72 4.38
C PHE A 139 0.54 1.30 4.53
N LEU A 140 0.72 0.41 3.53
CA LEU A 140 0.36 -1.00 3.63
C LEU A 140 1.19 -1.74 4.67
N ALA A 141 2.48 -1.41 4.83
CA ALA A 141 3.31 -1.97 5.90
C ALA A 141 2.78 -1.59 7.30
N TYR A 142 2.28 -0.37 7.47
CA TYR A 142 1.61 0.05 8.71
C TYR A 142 0.26 -0.65 8.90
N ALA A 143 -0.54 -0.81 7.85
CA ALA A 143 -1.81 -1.54 7.91
C ALA A 143 -1.59 -3.02 8.30
N LEU A 144 -0.54 -3.65 7.76
CA LEU A 144 -0.08 -4.99 8.16
C LEU A 144 0.32 -5.03 9.64
N ALA A 145 1.07 -4.03 10.12
CA ALA A 145 1.45 -3.93 11.53
C ALA A 145 0.23 -3.82 12.46
N CYS A 146 -0.84 -3.18 11.99
CA CYS A 146 -2.12 -3.07 12.70
C CYS A 146 -2.99 -4.34 12.62
N ARG A 147 -2.56 -5.38 11.87
CA ARG A 147 -3.31 -6.63 11.56
C ARG A 147 -4.62 -6.42 10.81
N TRP A 148 -4.76 -5.28 10.13
CA TRP A 148 -5.94 -4.98 9.33
C TRP A 148 -5.96 -5.74 8.02
N VAL A 149 -4.81 -6.16 7.50
CA VAL A 149 -4.76 -6.89 6.22
C VAL A 149 -4.95 -8.39 6.45
N LYS A 150 -5.99 -8.96 5.85
CA LYS A 150 -6.25 -10.40 5.83
C LYS A 150 -5.55 -11.09 4.68
N SER A 151 -5.56 -10.47 3.50
CA SER A 151 -4.80 -10.88 2.31
C SER A 151 -4.50 -9.65 1.46
N LEU A 152 -3.39 -9.68 0.73
CA LEU A 152 -2.98 -8.62 -0.19
C LEU A 152 -2.65 -9.22 -1.55
N ASN A 153 -3.37 -8.82 -2.59
CA ASN A 153 -2.94 -8.99 -3.97
C ASN A 153 -2.37 -7.66 -4.44
N TYR A 154 -1.11 -7.67 -4.83
CA TYR A 154 -0.47 -6.54 -5.52
C TYR A 154 -0.57 -6.78 -7.03
N ILE A 155 -1.37 -5.95 -7.70
CA ILE A 155 -1.57 -6.03 -9.14
C ILE A 155 -0.43 -5.25 -9.79
N ILE A 156 0.50 -5.99 -10.39
CA ILE A 156 1.73 -5.45 -10.94
C ILE A 156 1.41 -4.74 -12.25
N HIS A 157 1.88 -3.50 -12.33
CA HIS A 157 1.86 -2.68 -13.54
C HIS A 157 2.55 -3.37 -14.75
N PRO A 158 2.09 -3.15 -15.99
CA PRO A 158 2.71 -3.72 -17.20
C PRO A 158 4.20 -3.38 -17.37
N ASP A 159 4.59 -2.16 -17.01
CA ASP A 159 5.99 -1.78 -16.86
C ASP A 159 6.51 -2.36 -15.54
N LYS A 160 7.59 -3.14 -15.62
CA LYS A 160 7.99 -4.04 -14.53
C LYS A 160 8.81 -3.29 -13.48
N GLY A 161 8.25 -3.14 -12.28
CA GLY A 161 8.98 -2.85 -11.04
C GLY A 161 8.85 -3.99 -10.04
N ASN A 162 9.88 -4.23 -9.23
CA ASN A 162 9.73 -4.98 -7.99
C ASN A 162 10.39 -4.18 -6.88
N ASP A 163 9.56 -3.48 -6.13
CA ASP A 163 9.90 -2.66 -4.98
C ASP A 163 9.37 -3.29 -3.68
N VAL A 164 9.06 -4.59 -3.69
CA VAL A 164 8.62 -5.31 -2.49
C VAL A 164 9.76 -5.39 -1.48
N VAL A 165 9.50 -4.89 -0.27
CA VAL A 165 10.48 -4.93 0.82
C VAL A 165 10.54 -6.32 1.44
N SER A 166 11.60 -7.06 1.10
CA SER A 166 11.80 -8.44 1.53
C SER A 166 11.77 -8.63 3.05
N ILE A 167 12.13 -7.64 3.87
CA ILE A 167 12.05 -7.76 5.34
C ILE A 167 10.62 -8.07 5.83
N HIS A 168 9.60 -7.62 5.11
CA HIS A 168 8.20 -7.87 5.41
C HIS A 168 7.69 -9.22 4.89
N CYS A 169 8.44 -9.88 4.00
CA CYS A 169 8.04 -11.15 3.40
C CYS A 169 8.44 -12.36 4.26
N LYS A 170 7.66 -13.44 4.24
CA LYS A 170 8.03 -14.69 4.92
C LYS A 170 9.37 -15.19 4.38
N ASP A 171 10.24 -15.65 5.29
CA ASP A 171 11.61 -16.09 4.99
C ASP A 171 12.46 -15.06 4.24
N TYR A 172 12.03 -13.79 4.22
CA TYR A 172 12.64 -12.70 3.48
C TYR A 172 12.71 -12.93 1.96
N GLU A 173 11.69 -13.60 1.42
CA GLU A 173 11.53 -13.89 -0.01
C GLU A 173 10.16 -13.39 -0.48
N ASP A 174 10.14 -12.50 -1.49
CA ASP A 174 8.93 -11.91 -2.07
C ASP A 174 8.02 -12.93 -2.78
N ASN A 175 8.58 -14.06 -3.21
CA ASN A 175 7.87 -15.18 -3.82
C ASN A 175 7.37 -16.24 -2.81
N SER A 176 7.53 -16.00 -1.50
CA SER A 176 7.11 -16.95 -0.46
C SER A 176 5.59 -17.17 -0.39
N GLY A 177 4.81 -16.28 -1.02
CA GLY A 177 3.35 -16.28 -0.99
C GLY A 177 2.75 -15.70 0.29
N PHE A 178 3.59 -15.17 1.19
CA PHE A 178 3.15 -14.62 2.47
C PHE A 178 3.97 -13.41 2.89
N LEU A 179 3.29 -12.41 3.43
CA LEU A 179 3.90 -11.37 4.27
C LEU A 179 3.90 -11.86 5.71
N GLN A 180 4.98 -11.57 6.44
CA GLN A 180 5.15 -11.87 7.84
C GLN A 180 6.14 -10.90 8.47
N LEU A 181 5.62 -9.93 9.24
CA LEU A 181 6.43 -8.97 9.98
C LEU A 181 7.21 -9.66 11.11
N LYS A 182 8.40 -9.14 11.37
CA LYS A 182 9.40 -9.74 12.28
C LYS A 182 9.76 -8.73 13.35
N GLY A 183 9.57 -9.10 14.61
CA GLY A 183 9.95 -8.28 15.77
C GLY A 183 11.43 -8.42 16.08
N PHE A 184 12.14 -7.31 16.19
CA PHE A 184 13.53 -7.28 16.68
C PHE A 184 13.65 -6.29 17.83
N SER A 185 14.71 -6.40 18.65
CA SER A 185 14.95 -5.38 19.67
C SER A 185 15.44 -4.10 18.99
N LYS A 186 15.06 -2.94 19.54
CA LYS A 186 15.50 -1.64 19.04
C LYS A 186 17.02 -1.50 19.01
N THR A 187 17.70 -1.85 20.11
CA THR A 187 19.17 -1.81 20.17
C THR A 187 19.81 -2.66 19.06
N HIS A 188 19.26 -3.84 18.79
CA HIS A 188 19.76 -4.70 17.72
C HIS A 188 19.53 -4.08 16.34
N LEU A 189 18.33 -3.59 16.04
CA LEU A 189 18.06 -2.94 14.76
C LEU A 189 18.85 -1.64 14.58
N ASP A 190 19.06 -0.84 15.63
CA ASP A 190 19.88 0.37 15.58
C ASP A 190 21.36 0.05 15.31
N GLU A 191 21.89 -0.98 15.95
CA GLU A 191 23.25 -1.48 15.68
C GLU A 191 23.37 -1.99 14.24
N MET A 192 22.36 -2.70 13.76
CA MET A 192 22.31 -3.19 12.39
C MET A 192 22.19 -2.06 11.38
N ASN A 193 21.35 -1.05 11.62
CA ASN A 193 21.21 0.10 10.75
C ASN A 193 22.53 0.85 10.59
N LYS A 194 23.33 0.96 11.66
CA LYS A 194 24.70 1.50 11.60
C LYS A 194 25.66 0.63 10.80
N ILE A 195 25.50 -0.69 10.85
CA ILE A 195 26.29 -1.63 10.03
C ILE A 195 25.87 -1.55 8.55
N PHE A 196 24.59 -1.26 8.31
CA PHE A 196 23.98 -1.18 6.98
C PHE A 196 24.13 0.18 6.32
N ASP A 197 24.49 1.21 7.07
CA ASP A 197 24.74 2.54 6.53
C ASP A 197 25.74 2.49 5.36
N GLY A 198 25.29 2.90 4.19
CA GLY A 198 26.05 2.83 2.94
C GLY A 198 26.20 1.44 2.30
N LEU A 199 25.58 0.39 2.83
CA LEU A 199 25.53 -0.92 2.20
C LEU A 199 24.35 -1.03 1.23
N PRO A 200 24.53 -1.72 0.08
CA PRO A 200 23.42 -2.16 -0.75
C PRO A 200 22.42 -3.01 0.05
N TYR A 201 21.13 -2.83 -0.24
CA TYR A 201 20.01 -3.49 0.45
C TYR A 201 20.19 -5.01 0.56
N GLU A 202 20.69 -5.67 -0.48
CA GLU A 202 20.85 -7.13 -0.51
C GLU A 202 21.88 -7.61 0.53
N LYS A 203 22.92 -6.80 0.79
CA LYS A 203 23.92 -7.10 1.82
C LYS A 203 23.34 -6.89 3.21
N ALA A 204 22.58 -5.82 3.41
CA ALA A 204 21.87 -5.59 4.66
C ALA A 204 20.90 -6.75 4.97
N LEU A 205 20.13 -7.16 3.97
CA LEU A 205 19.19 -8.28 4.05
C LEU A 205 19.90 -9.61 4.36
N ALA A 206 21.05 -9.89 3.75
CA ALA A 206 21.81 -11.11 4.01
C ALA A 206 22.31 -11.22 5.47
N VAL A 207 22.54 -10.09 6.14
CA VAL A 207 22.86 -10.04 7.57
C VAL A 207 21.59 -10.20 8.41
N LEU A 208 20.49 -9.55 8.05
CA LEU A 208 19.17 -9.71 8.70
C LEU A 208 18.68 -11.16 8.68
N LYS A 209 18.85 -11.86 7.55
CA LYS A 209 18.50 -13.28 7.38
C LYS A 209 19.18 -14.22 8.38
N LYS A 210 20.30 -13.81 8.98
CA LYS A 210 21.04 -14.60 9.99
C LYS A 210 20.57 -14.35 11.43
N GLN A 211 19.74 -13.33 11.63
CA GLN A 211 19.22 -12.98 12.94
C GLN A 211 17.97 -13.81 13.25
N ILE A 212 17.77 -14.09 14.53
CA ILE A 212 16.56 -14.75 15.02
C ILE A 212 15.60 -13.64 15.48
N PRO A 213 14.44 -13.44 14.83
CA PRO A 213 13.43 -12.52 15.32
C PRO A 213 12.98 -12.87 16.74
N LEU A 214 12.65 -11.87 17.55
CA LEU A 214 12.09 -12.06 18.89
C LEU A 214 10.71 -12.72 18.84
N PHE A 215 9.93 -12.35 17.83
CA PHE A 215 8.64 -12.95 17.51
C PHE A 215 8.28 -12.68 16.04
N LEU A 216 7.27 -13.37 15.57
CA LEU A 216 6.70 -13.22 14.24
C LEU A 216 5.24 -12.79 14.38
N GLU A 217 4.80 -11.84 13.56
CA GLU A 217 3.38 -11.57 13.36
C GLU A 217 2.71 -12.73 12.58
N PRO A 218 1.37 -12.82 12.57
CA PRO A 218 0.64 -13.78 11.73
C PRO A 218 1.03 -13.65 10.25
N GLN A 219 0.97 -14.77 9.53
CA GLN A 219 1.18 -14.77 8.09
C GLN A 219 -0.05 -14.18 7.38
N VAL A 220 0.20 -13.33 6.41
CA VAL A 220 -0.82 -12.74 5.53
C VAL A 220 -0.56 -13.24 4.12
N PRO A 221 -1.50 -13.96 3.47
CA PRO A 221 -1.39 -14.35 2.07
C PRO A 221 -1.07 -13.14 1.20
N PHE A 222 -0.05 -13.29 0.35
CA PHE A 222 0.43 -12.25 -0.53
C PHE A 222 0.70 -12.80 -1.91
N LYS A 223 0.21 -12.10 -2.93
CA LYS A 223 0.44 -12.44 -4.33
C LYS A 223 0.80 -11.19 -5.10
N MET A 224 1.78 -11.32 -5.98
CA MET A 224 2.04 -10.36 -7.04
C MET A 224 1.42 -10.93 -8.31
N ILE A 225 0.48 -10.20 -8.92
CA ILE A 225 -0.33 -10.66 -10.05
C ILE A 225 -0.11 -9.68 -11.21
N PRO A 226 0.43 -10.10 -12.37
CA PRO A 226 0.47 -9.24 -13.54
C PRO A 226 -0.94 -8.72 -13.90
N SER A 227 -1.05 -7.44 -14.27
CA SER A 227 -2.33 -6.81 -14.62
C SER A 227 -3.18 -7.63 -15.60
N ASP A 228 -2.55 -8.20 -16.63
CA ASP A 228 -3.22 -8.97 -17.68
C ASP A 228 -3.79 -10.31 -17.16
N ASP A 229 -3.22 -10.83 -16.06
CA ASP A 229 -3.65 -12.07 -15.40
C ASP A 229 -4.63 -11.81 -14.24
N PHE A 230 -4.86 -10.55 -13.87
CA PHE A 230 -5.73 -10.19 -12.77
C PHE A 230 -7.20 -10.16 -13.20
N PHE A 231 -8.05 -10.88 -12.46
CA PHE A 231 -9.49 -10.80 -12.55
C PHE A 231 -10.07 -10.85 -11.14
N ALA A 232 -10.84 -9.82 -10.77
CA ALA A 232 -11.53 -9.76 -9.50
C ALA A 232 -12.44 -11.00 -9.33
N SER A 233 -12.36 -11.62 -8.16
CA SER A 233 -13.11 -12.86 -7.88
C SER A 233 -14.44 -12.62 -7.16
N ASP A 234 -14.59 -11.46 -6.52
CA ASP A 234 -15.74 -11.07 -5.71
C ASP A 234 -16.04 -9.58 -5.92
N SER A 235 -17.22 -9.13 -5.47
CA SER A 235 -17.53 -7.70 -5.38
C SER A 235 -16.78 -7.03 -4.23
N TYR A 236 -16.47 -5.74 -4.40
CA TYR A 236 -15.86 -4.92 -3.36
C TYR A 236 -16.90 -4.27 -2.45
N ASP A 237 -16.55 -4.15 -1.17
CA ASP A 237 -17.30 -3.37 -0.18
C ASP A 237 -16.88 -1.90 -0.22
N TYR A 238 -15.60 -1.65 -0.54
CA TYR A 238 -15.00 -0.31 -0.56
C TYR A 238 -14.07 -0.13 -1.77
N ILE A 239 -14.01 1.10 -2.32
CA ILE A 239 -13.00 1.53 -3.29
C ILE A 239 -12.26 2.77 -2.77
N CYS A 240 -10.94 2.76 -2.84
CA CYS A 240 -10.11 3.95 -2.68
C CYS A 240 -9.50 4.35 -4.02
N LEU A 241 -9.53 5.63 -4.34
CA LEU A 241 -8.81 6.21 -5.47
C LEU A 241 -7.81 7.24 -4.94
N THR A 242 -6.54 7.06 -5.26
CA THR A 242 -5.46 8.00 -4.94
C THR A 242 -4.93 8.65 -6.23
N GLN A 243 -4.62 9.95 -6.17
CA GLN A 243 -4.08 10.69 -7.31
C GLN A 243 -2.56 10.59 -7.49
N SER A 244 -1.82 10.47 -6.37
CA SER A 244 -0.36 10.47 -6.28
C SER A 244 0.34 11.44 -7.25
N PRO A 245 0.13 12.76 -7.05
CA PRO A 245 0.74 13.83 -7.84
C PRO A 245 2.20 13.64 -8.25
N ALA A 246 3.04 13.17 -7.32
CA ALA A 246 4.48 13.04 -7.52
C ALA A 246 4.87 11.96 -8.53
N PHE A 247 3.95 11.05 -8.82
CA PHE A 247 4.13 9.86 -9.65
C PHE A 247 3.34 9.94 -10.97
N THR A 248 2.42 10.90 -11.08
CA THR A 248 1.59 11.06 -12.29
C THR A 248 1.89 12.34 -13.07
N PRO A 249 1.83 12.32 -14.41
CA PRO A 249 1.76 13.53 -15.21
C PRO A 249 0.39 14.20 -15.02
N LYS A 250 0.32 15.52 -15.21
CA LYS A 250 -0.95 16.27 -15.08
C LYS A 250 -2.06 15.74 -15.99
N ALA A 251 -1.71 15.15 -17.14
CA ALA A 251 -2.68 14.56 -18.05
C ALA A 251 -3.48 13.40 -17.42
N SER A 252 -2.92 12.68 -16.44
CA SER A 252 -3.62 11.59 -15.75
C SER A 252 -4.85 12.07 -14.97
N ASP A 253 -4.94 13.36 -14.62
CA ASP A 253 -6.10 13.94 -13.94
C ASP A 253 -7.41 13.75 -14.74
N GLU A 254 -7.35 13.50 -16.06
CA GLU A 254 -8.51 13.18 -16.90
C GLU A 254 -9.17 11.85 -16.51
N LEU A 255 -8.41 10.89 -15.97
CA LEU A 255 -8.93 9.58 -15.55
C LEU A 255 -9.64 9.63 -14.19
N ILE A 256 -9.41 10.65 -13.37
CA ILE A 256 -10.06 10.81 -12.06
C ILE A 256 -11.59 10.86 -12.20
N PRO A 257 -12.21 11.81 -12.95
CA PRO A 257 -13.65 11.85 -13.11
C PRO A 257 -14.22 10.61 -13.81
N LEU A 258 -13.39 9.85 -14.54
CA LEU A 258 -13.77 8.58 -15.13
C LEU A 258 -13.91 7.49 -14.05
N ILE A 259 -12.87 7.26 -13.24
CA ILE A 259 -12.87 6.26 -12.16
C ILE A 259 -13.92 6.60 -11.10
N MET A 260 -14.11 7.89 -10.81
CA MET A 260 -15.12 8.34 -9.85
C MET A 260 -16.57 8.01 -10.24
N LYS A 261 -16.84 7.57 -11.47
CA LYS A 261 -18.17 7.07 -11.87
C LYS A 261 -18.55 5.78 -11.13
N TYR A 262 -17.58 5.00 -10.68
CA TYR A 262 -17.79 3.73 -9.97
C TYR A 262 -17.87 3.90 -8.45
N ILE A 263 -17.54 5.09 -7.94
CA ILE A 263 -17.41 5.36 -6.51
C ILE A 263 -18.58 6.19 -6.00
N GLU A 264 -19.24 5.71 -4.97
CA GLU A 264 -20.16 6.47 -4.13
C GLU A 264 -19.37 7.08 -2.98
N ILE A 265 -19.05 8.38 -3.11
CA ILE A 265 -18.35 9.11 -2.05
C ILE A 265 -19.28 9.28 -0.87
N HIS A 266 -19.00 8.49 0.17
CA HIS A 266 -19.57 8.69 1.48
C HIS A 266 -18.48 9.20 2.38
N THR A 267 -18.47 10.52 2.61
CA THR A 267 -18.01 11.10 3.87
C THR A 267 -18.42 12.56 4.00
N GLU A 268 -18.95 12.90 5.18
CA GLU A 268 -18.93 14.26 5.77
C GLU A 268 -17.50 14.63 6.23
N ILE A 269 -16.47 14.29 5.45
CA ILE A 269 -15.08 14.65 5.78
C ILE A 269 -14.79 15.96 5.05
N PRO A 270 -14.52 17.06 5.78
CA PRO A 270 -13.97 18.23 5.15
C PRO A 270 -12.63 17.82 4.54
N LEU A 271 -12.47 18.07 3.24
CA LEU A 271 -11.15 18.16 2.62
C LEU A 271 -10.32 19.06 3.54
N ILE A 272 -9.42 18.48 4.35
CA ILE A 272 -8.55 19.28 5.19
C ILE A 272 -7.66 20.06 4.20
N PRO A 273 -7.70 21.40 4.22
CA PRO A 273 -6.98 22.23 3.26
C PRO A 273 -5.46 22.14 3.42
#